data_AF-A0A3D2V0K9-F1
#
_entry.id   AF-A0A3D2V0K9-F1
#
_cell.length_a   1.000
_cell.length_b   1.000
_cell.length_c   1.000
_cell.angle_alpha   90.00
_cell.angle_beta   90.00
_cell.angle_gamma   90.00
#
_symmetry.space_group_name_H-M   'P 1'
#
loop_
_entity.id
_entity.type
_entity.pdbx_description
1 polymer ?
#
loop_
_entity_poly.entity_id
_entity_poly.type
_entity_poly.pdbx_seq_one_letter_code
_entity_poly.pdbx_strand_id
1 'polypeptide(L)'
;LTALARYQVNLRTIHDIKTPDTSVELFGHKLALPVLAAPITGMETNLAEGMDEREYADAILDGCLECGTLGMVGDGASPKKYLIGLEAIKKRGGLGIPI
;
A
#
# COMPACT_ATOMS: atom_id res chain seq x y z
N LEU A 1 12.80 -17.22 1.17
CA LEU A 1 11.66 -17.34 0.22
C LEU A 1 10.91 -18.69 0.28
N THR A 2 11.22 -19.60 1.21
CA THR A 2 10.64 -20.97 1.20
C THR A 2 9.45 -21.19 2.14
N ALA A 3 9.12 -20.22 3.01
CA ALA A 3 8.15 -20.42 4.08
C ALA A 3 6.75 -20.82 3.59
N LEU A 4 6.26 -20.21 2.51
CA LEU A 4 4.96 -20.53 1.91
C LEU A 4 5.00 -21.76 1.00
N ALA A 5 6.16 -22.09 0.42
CA ALA A 5 6.31 -23.19 -0.53
C ALA A 5 6.05 -24.59 0.06
N ARG A 6 6.08 -24.71 1.41
CA ARG A 6 5.76 -25.96 2.11
C ARG A 6 4.26 -26.24 2.24
N TYR A 7 3.41 -25.29 1.88
CA TYR A 7 1.97 -25.39 1.98
C TYR A 7 1.33 -25.46 0.59
N GLN A 8 0.26 -26.24 0.48
CA GLN A 8 -0.57 -26.32 -0.71
C GLN A 8 -1.99 -25.90 -0.35
N VAL A 9 -2.65 -25.21 -1.28
CA VAL A 9 -4.07 -24.86 -1.13
C VAL A 9 -4.90 -26.10 -1.49
N ASN A 10 -5.75 -26.55 -0.58
CA ASN A 10 -6.74 -27.59 -0.90
C ASN A 10 -7.90 -26.97 -1.67
N LEU A 11 -7.94 -27.21 -2.98
CA LEU A 11 -8.92 -26.56 -3.86
C LEU A 11 -10.30 -27.19 -3.71
N ARG A 12 -11.32 -26.35 -3.55
CA ARG A 12 -12.72 -26.71 -3.77
C ARG A 12 -13.15 -26.06 -5.08
N THR A 13 -13.27 -26.85 -6.14
CA THR A 13 -13.59 -26.34 -7.48
C THR A 13 -15.08 -26.37 -7.81
N ILE A 14 -15.87 -27.12 -7.04
CA ILE A 14 -17.33 -27.21 -7.18
C ILE A 14 -17.99 -26.39 -6.05
N HIS A 15 -18.50 -25.20 -6.40
CA HIS A 15 -19.22 -24.28 -5.53
C HIS A 15 -20.07 -23.28 -6.32
N ASP A 16 -21.00 -22.61 -5.64
CA ASP A 16 -21.91 -21.62 -6.26
C ASP A 16 -21.37 -20.18 -6.31
N ILE A 17 -20.26 -19.89 -5.62
CA ILE A 17 -19.65 -18.55 -5.62
C ILE A 17 -19.21 -18.18 -7.04
N LYS A 18 -19.70 -17.04 -7.55
CA LYS A 18 -19.32 -16.47 -8.86
C LYS A 18 -18.46 -15.20 -8.74
N THR A 19 -18.72 -14.41 -7.71
CA THR A 19 -18.00 -13.18 -7.41
C THR A 19 -17.53 -13.24 -5.95
N PRO A 20 -16.24 -13.48 -5.68
CA PRO A 20 -15.73 -13.48 -4.32
C PRO A 20 -15.72 -12.07 -3.73
N ASP A 21 -16.15 -11.94 -2.48
CA ASP A 21 -15.95 -10.70 -1.72
C ASP A 21 -14.51 -10.70 -1.17
N THR A 22 -13.69 -9.78 -1.68
CA THR A 22 -12.31 -9.60 -1.22
C THR A 22 -12.19 -8.53 -0.14
N SER A 23 -13.30 -7.90 0.27
CA SER A 23 -13.24 -6.82 1.24
C SER A 23 -12.84 -7.32 2.63
N VAL A 24 -12.12 -6.46 3.35
CA VAL A 24 -11.70 -6.70 4.73
C VAL A 24 -11.89 -5.45 5.56
N GLU A 25 -12.00 -5.60 6.88
CA GLU A 25 -11.93 -4.49 7.81
C GLU A 25 -10.55 -4.46 8.46
N LEU A 26 -9.85 -3.32 8.33
CA LEU A 26 -8.53 -3.13 8.90
C LEU A 26 -8.44 -1.70 9.46
N PHE A 27 -7.95 -1.58 10.70
CA PHE A 27 -7.85 -0.29 11.40
C PHE A 27 -9.16 0.51 11.48
N GLY A 28 -10.32 -0.17 11.50
CA GLY A 28 -11.64 0.46 11.50
C GLY A 28 -12.09 1.00 10.13
N HIS A 29 -11.37 0.65 9.06
CA HIS A 29 -11.72 1.01 7.68
C HIS A 29 -12.04 -0.25 6.86
N LYS A 30 -13.08 -0.16 6.04
CA LYS A 30 -13.37 -1.19 5.03
C LYS A 30 -12.48 -0.99 3.81
N LEU A 31 -11.67 -1.99 3.48
CA LEU A 31 -10.87 -2.05 2.26
C LEU A 31 -11.55 -2.96 1.24
N ALA A 32 -11.44 -2.64 -0.05
CA ALA A 32 -11.99 -3.44 -1.14
C ALA A 32 -11.22 -4.76 -1.36
N LEU A 33 -9.94 -4.77 -0.98
CA LEU A 33 -9.04 -5.93 -1.09
C LEU A 33 -7.98 -5.93 0.03
N PRO A 34 -7.45 -7.09 0.43
CA PRO A 34 -6.49 -7.20 1.53
C PRO A 34 -5.06 -6.98 1.04
N VAL A 35 -4.81 -5.89 0.32
CA VAL A 35 -3.51 -5.57 -0.30
C VAL A 35 -3.15 -4.13 0.01
N LEU A 36 -1.98 -3.91 0.60
CA LEU A 36 -1.46 -2.58 0.93
C LEU A 36 -0.20 -2.30 0.11
N ALA A 37 -0.03 -1.07 -0.39
CA ALA A 37 1.23 -0.70 -1.03
C ALA A 37 2.35 -0.65 0.01
N ALA A 38 3.50 -1.25 -0.30
CA ALA A 38 4.65 -1.31 0.60
C ALA A 38 5.23 0.10 0.90
N PRO A 39 5.79 0.34 2.10
CA PRO A 39 6.43 1.61 2.42
C PRO A 39 7.79 1.70 1.71
N ILE A 40 7.81 2.34 0.54
CA ILE A 40 9.04 2.55 -0.25
C ILE A 40 9.46 4.02 -0.15
N THR A 41 10.78 4.26 -0.11
CA THR A 41 11.38 5.60 -0.14
C THR A 41 12.63 5.65 -1.01
N GLY A 42 13.19 6.85 -1.16
CA GLY A 42 14.49 7.05 -1.81
C GLY A 42 14.36 7.08 -3.32
N MET A 43 13.33 7.73 -3.82
CA MET A 43 13.04 7.81 -5.26
C MET A 43 14.18 8.50 -6.01
N GLU A 44 14.64 9.65 -5.49
CA GLU A 44 15.76 10.39 -6.08
C GLU A 44 17.02 9.51 -6.23
N THR A 45 17.31 8.67 -5.22
CA THR A 45 18.50 7.80 -5.21
C THR A 45 18.33 6.56 -6.08
N ASN A 46 17.19 5.87 -5.98
CA ASN A 46 16.98 4.58 -6.65
C ASN A 46 16.54 4.73 -8.11
N LEU A 47 15.97 5.89 -8.47
CA LEU A 47 15.46 6.19 -9.81
C LEU A 47 16.31 7.22 -10.56
N ALA A 48 17.52 7.52 -10.08
CA ALA A 48 18.45 8.47 -10.71
C ALA A 48 17.76 9.80 -11.06
N GLU A 49 17.09 10.42 -10.06
CA GLU A 49 16.34 11.68 -10.20
C GLU A 49 15.13 11.62 -11.16
N GLY A 50 14.69 10.44 -11.58
CA GLY A 50 13.53 10.27 -12.46
C GLY A 50 12.16 10.56 -11.82
N MET A 51 12.10 10.71 -10.50
CA MET A 51 10.89 11.04 -9.73
C MET A 51 11.29 11.56 -8.35
N ASP A 52 10.60 12.59 -7.86
CA ASP A 52 10.81 13.07 -6.50
C ASP A 52 10.00 12.25 -5.47
N GLU A 53 10.39 12.35 -4.19
CA GLU A 53 9.77 11.58 -3.11
C GLU A 53 8.28 11.92 -2.91
N ARG A 54 7.90 13.18 -3.14
CA ARG A 54 6.52 13.66 -2.99
C ARG A 54 5.64 13.16 -4.11
N GLU A 55 6.13 13.20 -5.35
CA GLU A 55 5.44 12.65 -6.52
C GLU A 55 5.11 11.18 -6.32
N TYR A 56 6.07 10.39 -5.83
CA TYR A 56 5.84 8.98 -5.52
C TYR A 56 4.81 8.79 -4.40
N ALA A 57 4.96 9.51 -3.28
CA ALA A 57 4.05 9.42 -2.15
C ALA A 57 2.61 9.79 -2.56
N ASP A 58 2.45 10.85 -3.36
CA ASP A 58 1.15 11.27 -3.85
C ASP A 58 0.56 10.23 -4.80
N ALA A 59 1.32 9.75 -5.78
CA ALA A 59 0.85 8.75 -6.75
C ALA A 59 0.43 7.42 -6.10
N ILE A 60 1.20 6.91 -5.15
CA ILE A 60 0.87 5.65 -4.46
C ILE A 60 -0.35 5.79 -3.58
N LEU A 61 -0.47 6.89 -2.83
CA LEU A 61 -1.62 7.09 -1.96
C LEU A 61 -2.90 7.28 -2.77
N ASP A 62 -2.87 8.09 -3.83
CA ASP A 62 -4.03 8.29 -4.70
C ASP A 62 -4.45 6.98 -5.38
N GLY A 63 -3.52 6.24 -5.96
CA GLY A 63 -3.81 4.96 -6.60
C GLY A 63 -4.40 3.93 -5.64
N CYS A 64 -3.92 3.89 -4.40
CA CYS A 64 -4.49 3.01 -3.37
C CYS A 64 -5.92 3.40 -3.02
N LEU A 65 -6.18 4.69 -2.80
CA LEU A 65 -7.52 5.18 -2.45
C LEU A 65 -8.52 4.97 -3.59
N GLU A 66 -8.12 5.21 -4.85
CA GLU A 66 -8.93 4.93 -6.03
C GLU A 66 -9.29 3.44 -6.15
N CYS A 67 -8.37 2.56 -5.77
CA CYS A 67 -8.59 1.11 -5.73
C CYS A 67 -9.33 0.63 -4.47
N GLY A 68 -9.68 1.53 -3.55
CA GLY A 68 -10.36 1.20 -2.30
C GLY A 68 -9.46 0.48 -1.28
N THR A 69 -8.16 0.72 -1.32
CA THR A 69 -7.19 0.22 -0.33
C THR A 69 -6.32 1.34 0.25
N LEU A 70 -5.36 1.00 1.10
CA LEU A 70 -4.44 1.96 1.74
C LEU A 70 -3.01 1.78 1.24
N GLY A 71 -2.34 2.92 1.05
CA GLY A 71 -0.93 2.99 0.75
C GLY A 71 -0.09 3.22 2.01
N MET A 72 1.13 2.71 2.00
CA MET A 72 2.14 3.01 3.01
C MET A 72 3.26 3.85 2.40
N VAL A 73 3.77 4.81 3.16
CA VAL A 73 4.92 5.63 2.80
C VAL A 73 6.00 5.42 3.86
N GLY A 74 7.26 5.30 3.43
CA GLY A 74 8.35 5.02 4.38
C GLY A 74 9.00 6.27 4.99
N ASP A 75 9.77 6.05 6.04
CA ASP A 75 10.55 7.04 6.78
C ASP A 75 11.84 7.45 6.06
N GLY A 76 12.48 6.48 5.41
CA GLY A 76 13.71 6.64 4.65
C GLY A 76 14.89 7.09 5.51
N ALA A 77 16.05 7.29 4.88
CA ALA A 77 17.29 7.63 5.60
C ALA A 77 17.35 9.07 6.13
N SER A 78 16.36 9.93 5.83
CA SER A 78 16.38 11.34 6.21
C SER A 78 15.02 11.78 6.78
N PRO A 79 14.96 12.56 7.88
CA PRO A 79 13.69 13.01 8.46
C PRO A 79 12.77 13.75 7.47
N LYS A 80 13.34 14.40 6.45
CA LYS A 80 12.60 15.08 5.39
C LYS A 80 11.65 14.14 4.63
N LYS A 81 12.06 12.89 4.35
CA LYS A 81 11.27 11.91 3.59
C LYS A 81 10.02 11.50 4.37
N TYR A 82 10.20 11.16 5.64
CA TYR A 82 9.08 10.91 6.55
C TYR A 82 8.09 12.08 6.62
N LEU A 83 8.58 13.32 6.74
CA LEU A 83 7.73 14.52 6.77
C LEU A 83 6.96 14.73 5.46
N ILE A 84 7.56 14.44 4.30
CA ILE A 84 6.87 14.47 3.00
C ILE A 84 5.71 13.48 3.00
N GLY A 85 5.94 12.25 3.46
CA GLY A 85 4.92 11.22 3.60
C GLY A 85 3.76 11.63 4.52
N LEU A 86 4.08 12.19 5.70
CA LEU A 86 3.06 12.69 6.64
C LEU A 86 2.18 13.79 6.02
N GLU A 87 2.79 14.75 5.32
CA GLU A 87 2.03 15.82 4.65
C GLU A 87 1.16 15.26 3.51
N ALA A 88 1.65 14.27 2.76
CA ALA A 88 0.89 13.59 1.72
C ALA A 88 -0.33 12.84 2.31
N ILE A 89 -0.15 12.13 3.42
CA ILE A 89 -1.24 11.44 4.13
C ILE A 89 -2.26 12.44 4.68
N LYS A 90 -1.80 13.53 5.28
CA LYS A 90 -2.66 14.57 5.86
C LYS A 90 -3.60 15.20 4.82
N LYS A 91 -3.12 15.44 3.60
CA LYS A 91 -3.95 15.95 2.48
C LYS A 91 -5.11 15.02 2.11
N ARG A 92 -4.97 13.72 2.40
CA ARG A 92 -5.95 12.67 2.12
C ARG A 92 -6.80 12.30 3.33
N GLY A 93 -6.93 13.23 4.28
CA GLY A 93 -7.74 13.03 5.49
C GLY A 93 -7.17 11.98 6.45
N GLY A 94 -5.86 11.71 6.39
CA GLY A 94 -5.22 10.70 7.22
C GLY A 94 -5.29 9.27 6.67
N LEU A 95 -5.79 9.08 5.45
CA LEU A 95 -5.93 7.75 4.84
C LEU A 95 -4.61 7.29 4.19
N GLY A 96 -3.67 6.89 5.03
CA GLY A 96 -2.40 6.25 4.66
C GLY A 96 -1.57 5.93 5.89
N ILE A 97 -0.58 5.04 5.76
CA ILE A 97 0.21 4.57 6.89
C ILE A 97 1.66 5.04 6.74
N PRO A 98 2.16 5.89 7.65
CA PRO A 98 3.58 6.22 7.70
C PRO A 98 4.32 5.12 8.48
N ILE A 99 5.38 4.56 7.90
CA ILE A 99 6.22 3.50 8.50
C ILE A 99 7.67 3.95 8.55
#